data_AF-A0A6P0TMK9-F1
#
_entry.id   AF-A0A6P0TMK9-F1
#
_cell.length_a   1.000
_cell.length_b   1.000
_cell.length_c   1.000
_cell.angle_alpha   90.00
_cell.angle_beta   90.00
_cell.angle_gamma   90.00
#
_symmetry.space_group_name_H-M   'P 1'
#
loop_
_entity.id
_entity.type
_entity.pdbx_description
1 polymer ?
#
loop_
_entity_poly.entity_id
_entity_poly.type
_entity_poly.pdbx_seq_one_letter_code
_entity_poly.pdbx_strand_id
1 'polypeptide(L)'
;MTKIIYKAFFNYDSLCAIDLHGTDQSLPFDLNYEISLNQKFDITINFGTGEHVFNVFQFFKTIHERVKPDGIMLHAMPFLGWVDHGFFNFQPTFYWDLAEANSYEVLAFLFILGKDFVNLDDRKTTASYLMKLQTEPQELPIFPSNIYVAMKQSGKPEEFKVPMQSFFQITPEEYWSLSKKF
;
A
#
# COMPACT_ATOMS: atom_id res chain seq x y z
N MET A 1 -4.40 4.95 -23.00
CA MET A 1 -3.01 4.48 -22.83
C MET A 1 -2.92 3.31 -21.85
N THR A 2 -3.47 3.42 -20.64
CA THR A 2 -3.39 2.41 -19.57
C THR A 2 -3.90 1.01 -19.95
N LYS A 3 -5.01 0.90 -20.69
CA LYS A 3 -5.56 -0.41 -21.11
C LYS A 3 -4.61 -1.25 -21.95
N ILE A 4 -3.87 -0.62 -22.87
CA ILE A 4 -2.90 -1.30 -23.74
C ILE A 4 -1.75 -1.86 -22.90
N ILE A 5 -1.23 -1.06 -21.97
CA ILE A 5 -0.16 -1.44 -21.05
C ILE A 5 -0.62 -2.64 -20.20
N TYR A 6 -1.78 -2.56 -19.56
CA TYR A 6 -2.28 -3.65 -18.74
C TYR A 6 -2.58 -4.91 -19.55
N LYS A 7 -3.06 -4.78 -20.78
CA LYS A 7 -3.28 -5.95 -21.64
C LYS A 7 -1.96 -6.60 -22.03
N ALA A 8 -0.90 -5.83 -22.26
CA ALA A 8 0.42 -6.37 -22.56
C ALA A 8 1.05 -7.11 -21.37
N PHE A 9 0.95 -6.57 -20.16
CA PHE A 9 1.57 -7.16 -18.97
C PHE A 9 0.77 -8.30 -18.34
N PHE A 10 -0.56 -8.17 -18.29
CA PHE A 10 -1.41 -9.12 -17.57
C PHE A 10 -2.20 -10.05 -18.49
N ASN A 11 -2.25 -9.75 -19.79
CA ASN A 11 -3.10 -10.45 -20.75
C ASN A 11 -4.53 -10.71 -20.24
N TYR A 12 -5.12 -9.74 -19.54
CA TYR A 12 -6.38 -9.92 -18.82
C TYR A 12 -7.58 -10.23 -19.74
N ASP A 13 -8.56 -10.97 -19.23
CA ASP A 13 -9.84 -11.21 -19.91
C ASP A 13 -10.88 -10.13 -19.63
N SER A 14 -10.82 -9.53 -18.44
CA SER A 14 -11.69 -8.42 -18.05
C SER A 14 -10.92 -7.34 -17.29
N LEU A 15 -11.41 -6.11 -17.36
CA LEU A 15 -10.87 -4.96 -16.66
C LEU A 15 -12.02 -4.13 -16.10
N CYS A 16 -11.95 -3.82 -14.80
CA CYS A 16 -12.82 -2.88 -14.13
C CYS A 16 -11.97 -1.69 -13.68
N ALA A 17 -12.39 -0.46 -14.00
CA ALA A 17 -11.76 0.76 -13.53
C ALA A 17 -12.74 1.52 -12.65
N ILE A 18 -12.28 2.01 -11.50
CA ILE A 18 -13.05 2.92 -10.64
C ILE A 18 -12.31 4.24 -10.65
N ASP A 19 -12.96 5.28 -11.14
CA ASP A 19 -12.39 6.61 -11.29
C ASP A 19 -13.54 7.62 -11.42
N LEU A 20 -13.62 8.56 -10.47
CA LEU A 20 -14.65 9.61 -10.44
C LEU A 20 -14.52 10.58 -11.62
N HIS A 21 -13.32 10.75 -12.16
CA HIS A 21 -13.02 11.61 -13.30
C HIS A 21 -12.54 10.83 -14.52
N GLY A 22 -12.81 9.53 -14.52
CA GLY A 22 -12.41 8.63 -15.59
C GLY A 22 -13.21 8.82 -16.86
N THR A 23 -12.98 7.90 -17.80
CA THR A 23 -13.82 7.79 -19.02
C THR A 23 -15.18 7.20 -18.68
N ASP A 24 -16.14 7.25 -19.62
CA ASP A 24 -17.45 6.57 -19.54
C ASP A 24 -17.37 5.06 -19.27
N GLN A 25 -16.19 4.46 -19.42
CA GLN A 25 -15.93 3.04 -19.15
C GLN A 25 -15.48 2.77 -17.70
N SER A 26 -15.39 3.81 -16.88
CA SER A 26 -14.95 3.75 -15.48
C SER A 26 -16.17 3.90 -14.58
N LEU A 27 -16.20 3.19 -13.47
CA LEU A 27 -17.27 3.28 -12.49
C LEU A 27 -16.99 4.48 -11.58
N PRO A 28 -17.93 5.44 -11.47
CA PRO A 28 -17.74 6.65 -10.67
C PRO A 28 -18.12 6.41 -9.21
N PHE A 29 -17.52 5.39 -8.58
CA PHE A 29 -17.78 5.10 -7.17
C PHE A 29 -16.93 5.98 -6.25
N ASP A 30 -17.55 6.52 -5.21
CA ASP A 30 -16.85 7.16 -4.09
C ASP A 30 -16.33 6.09 -3.13
N LEU A 31 -15.02 5.91 -3.11
CA LEU A 31 -14.33 4.90 -2.31
C LEU A 31 -14.23 5.25 -0.82
N ASN A 32 -14.77 6.41 -0.39
CA ASN A 32 -14.99 6.66 1.04
C ASN A 32 -16.09 5.76 1.62
N TYR A 33 -16.94 5.19 0.77
CA TYR A 33 -18.08 4.35 1.14
C TYR A 33 -17.94 2.94 0.60
N GLU A 34 -18.75 2.04 1.15
CA GLU A 34 -18.83 0.68 0.64
C GLU A 34 -19.33 0.67 -0.81
N ILE A 35 -18.64 -0.09 -1.65
CA ILE A 35 -19.01 -0.29 -3.04
C ILE A 35 -19.45 -1.73 -3.27
N SER A 36 -20.46 -1.90 -4.12
CA SER A 36 -20.92 -3.22 -4.54
C SER A 36 -20.42 -3.50 -5.96
N LEU A 37 -19.67 -4.60 -6.08
CA LEU A 37 -19.28 -5.17 -7.36
C LEU A 37 -19.67 -6.65 -7.34
N ASN A 38 -20.23 -7.13 -8.44
CA ASN A 38 -20.73 -8.51 -8.56
C ASN A 38 -19.60 -9.54 -8.77
N GLN A 39 -18.33 -9.15 -8.63
CA GLN A 39 -17.18 -9.98 -8.93
C GLN A 39 -15.97 -9.61 -8.08
N LYS A 40 -15.05 -10.57 -7.97
CA LYS A 40 -13.70 -10.39 -7.44
C LYS A 40 -12.68 -10.51 -8.58
N PHE A 41 -11.49 -9.97 -8.38
CA PHE A 41 -10.43 -9.87 -9.38
C PHE A 41 -9.20 -10.67 -8.97
N ASP A 42 -8.51 -11.23 -9.95
CA ASP A 42 -7.22 -11.91 -9.75
C ASP A 42 -6.12 -10.91 -9.38
N ILE A 43 -6.26 -9.66 -9.84
CA ILE A 43 -5.35 -8.56 -9.53
C ILE A 43 -6.18 -7.30 -9.22
N THR A 44 -5.83 -6.62 -8.13
CA THR A 44 -6.30 -5.26 -7.81
C THR A 44 -5.12 -4.30 -7.89
N ILE A 45 -5.35 -3.10 -8.40
CA ILE A 45 -4.29 -2.12 -8.66
C ILE A 45 -4.72 -0.79 -8.05
N ASN A 46 -3.86 -0.22 -7.21
CA ASN A 46 -3.98 1.11 -6.64
C ASN A 46 -2.70 1.90 -6.95
N PHE A 47 -2.72 2.67 -8.03
CA PHE A 47 -1.61 3.51 -8.47
C PHE A 47 -2.02 4.98 -8.40
N GLY A 48 -2.09 5.50 -7.17
CA GLY A 48 -2.39 6.91 -6.93
C GLY A 48 -3.87 7.25 -6.78
N THR A 49 -4.67 6.37 -6.18
CA THR A 49 -6.07 6.67 -5.83
C THR A 49 -6.28 6.77 -4.31
N GLY A 50 -5.76 5.80 -3.56
CA GLY A 50 -6.03 5.69 -2.12
C GLY A 50 -5.54 6.87 -1.27
N GLU A 51 -4.56 7.64 -1.73
CA GLU A 51 -4.07 8.85 -1.05
C GLU A 51 -5.10 9.98 -1.06
N HIS A 52 -6.05 9.96 -1.99
CA HIS A 52 -7.10 10.95 -2.11
C HIS A 52 -8.40 10.51 -1.42
N VAL A 53 -8.45 9.29 -0.87
CA VAL A 53 -9.64 8.79 -0.16
C VAL A 53 -9.46 9.02 1.34
N PHE A 54 -10.27 9.89 1.94
CA PHE A 54 -10.15 10.22 3.36
C PHE A 54 -10.39 9.00 4.26
N ASN A 55 -11.42 8.22 3.97
CA ASN A 55 -11.70 6.96 4.66
C ASN A 55 -10.84 5.82 4.09
N VAL A 56 -9.52 5.87 4.37
CA VAL A 56 -8.56 4.85 3.93
C VAL A 56 -8.91 3.45 4.43
N PHE A 57 -9.57 3.33 5.59
CA PHE A 57 -10.07 2.05 6.10
C PHE A 57 -11.01 1.39 5.08
N GLN A 58 -12.03 2.11 4.62
CA GLN A 58 -12.98 1.58 3.64
C GLN A 58 -12.29 1.25 2.31
N PHE A 59 -11.35 2.09 1.86
CA PHE A 59 -10.59 1.85 0.64
C PHE A 59 -9.82 0.51 0.66
N PHE A 60 -9.04 0.27 1.72
CA PHE A 60 -8.26 -0.98 1.84
C PHE A 60 -9.15 -2.20 2.13
N LYS A 61 -10.26 -2.02 2.87
CA LYS A 61 -11.30 -3.05 3.00
C LYS A 61 -11.88 -3.44 1.65
N THR A 62 -12.19 -2.47 0.79
CA THR A 62 -12.68 -2.72 -0.57
C THR A 62 -11.67 -3.52 -1.39
N ILE A 63 -10.38 -3.18 -1.35
CA ILE A 63 -9.33 -3.95 -2.04
C ILE A 63 -9.31 -5.40 -1.55
N HIS A 64 -9.29 -5.61 -0.22
CA HIS A 64 -9.30 -6.93 0.40
C HIS A 64 -10.51 -7.75 -0.05
N GLU A 65 -11.70 -7.16 -0.06
CA GLU A 65 -12.94 -7.87 -0.38
C GLU A 65 -13.16 -8.09 -1.87
N ARG A 66 -12.44 -7.34 -2.72
CA ARG A 66 -12.51 -7.43 -4.19
C ARG A 66 -11.38 -8.24 -4.80
N VAL A 67 -10.30 -8.55 -4.09
CA VAL A 67 -9.30 -9.51 -4.57
C VAL A 67 -9.77 -10.95 -4.29
N LYS A 68 -9.53 -11.85 -5.25
CA LYS A 68 -9.80 -13.29 -5.09
C LYS A 68 -8.82 -13.92 -4.08
N PRO A 69 -9.15 -15.10 -3.52
CA PRO A 69 -8.14 -15.96 -2.89
C PRO A 69 -6.94 -16.15 -3.81
N ASP A 70 -5.73 -16.13 -3.25
CA ASP A 70 -4.45 -16.18 -4.00
C ASP A 70 -4.22 -15.03 -5.01
N GLY A 71 -5.12 -14.05 -5.09
CA GLY A 71 -4.98 -12.89 -5.97
C GLY A 71 -3.98 -11.86 -5.45
N ILE A 72 -3.58 -10.94 -6.32
CA ILE A 72 -2.51 -9.97 -6.04
C ILE A 72 -3.10 -8.56 -5.85
N MET A 73 -2.59 -7.84 -4.86
CA MET A 73 -2.87 -6.43 -4.59
C MET A 73 -1.60 -5.64 -4.86
N LEU A 74 -1.65 -4.75 -5.86
CA LEU A 74 -0.54 -3.89 -6.25
C LEU A 74 -0.81 -2.46 -5.78
N HIS A 75 0.16 -1.89 -5.08
CA HIS A 75 0.13 -0.52 -4.59
C HIS A 75 1.34 0.24 -5.10
N ALA A 76 1.11 1.45 -5.61
CA ALA A 76 2.14 2.45 -5.89
C ALA A 76 1.63 3.77 -5.34
N MET A 77 2.13 4.18 -4.17
CA MET A 77 1.54 5.26 -3.38
C MET A 77 2.57 6.31 -2.99
N PRO A 78 2.15 7.56 -2.74
CA PRO A 78 3.03 8.60 -2.20
C PRO A 78 3.68 8.16 -0.88
N PHE A 79 4.97 8.43 -0.73
CA PHE A 79 5.72 8.15 0.50
C PHE A 79 6.51 9.35 1.03
N LEU A 80 7.54 9.81 0.32
CA LEU A 80 8.37 10.95 0.75
C LEU A 80 8.20 12.11 -0.23
N GLY A 81 8.17 13.34 0.27
CA GLY A 81 8.28 14.55 -0.56
C GLY A 81 7.04 14.93 -1.38
N TRP A 82 5.95 14.16 -1.35
CA TRP A 82 4.68 14.53 -1.98
C TRP A 82 3.89 15.52 -1.12
N VAL A 83 4.33 16.78 -1.13
CA VAL A 83 3.65 17.88 -0.45
C VAL A 83 2.40 18.27 -1.25
N ASP A 84 1.25 18.34 -0.57
CA ASP A 84 -0.05 18.75 -1.13
C ASP A 84 -0.55 17.90 -2.31
N HIS A 85 -0.02 16.69 -2.48
CA HIS A 85 -0.44 15.79 -3.56
C HIS A 85 -1.80 15.14 -3.26
N GLY A 86 -1.96 14.60 -2.05
CA GLY A 86 -3.18 13.95 -1.57
C GLY A 86 -3.24 14.03 -0.03
N PHE A 87 -4.26 13.42 0.57
CA PHE A 87 -4.42 13.44 2.03
C PHE A 87 -3.32 12.67 2.75
N PHE A 88 -2.74 11.63 2.12
CA PHE A 88 -1.83 10.71 2.78
C PHE A 88 -0.54 10.46 2.01
N ASN A 89 0.57 10.46 2.76
CA ASN A 89 1.80 9.77 2.39
C ASN A 89 1.89 8.48 3.19
N PHE A 90 1.91 7.33 2.51
CA PHE A 90 1.89 6.02 3.13
C PHE A 90 3.28 5.60 3.62
N GLN A 91 3.36 5.23 4.88
CA GLN A 91 4.61 4.83 5.53
C GLN A 91 4.82 3.31 5.39
N PRO A 92 6.07 2.82 5.34
CA PRO A 92 6.34 1.39 5.22
C PRO A 92 5.69 0.52 6.30
N THR A 93 5.60 1.01 7.54
CA THR A 93 4.94 0.28 8.65
C THR A 93 3.48 -0.05 8.33
N PHE A 94 2.77 0.83 7.62
CA PHE A 94 1.36 0.63 7.28
C PHE A 94 1.16 -0.68 6.53
N TYR A 95 1.98 -0.94 5.51
CA TYR A 95 1.86 -2.15 4.69
C TYR A 95 2.31 -3.40 5.43
N TRP A 96 3.34 -3.31 6.27
CA TRP A 96 3.75 -4.44 7.12
C TRP A 96 2.64 -4.84 8.09
N ASP A 97 2.04 -3.86 8.78
CA ASP A 97 0.94 -4.10 9.72
C ASP A 97 -0.33 -4.59 9.01
N LEU A 98 -0.62 -4.05 7.82
CA LEU A 98 -1.75 -4.47 6.99
C LEU A 98 -1.61 -5.93 6.53
N ALA A 99 -0.42 -6.31 6.05
CA ALA A 99 -0.11 -7.66 5.62
C ALA A 99 -0.17 -8.66 6.78
N GLU A 100 0.44 -8.32 7.92
CA GLU A 100 0.43 -9.14 9.12
C GLU A 100 -1.00 -9.37 9.64
N ALA A 101 -1.79 -8.30 9.76
CA ALA A 101 -3.16 -8.38 10.27
C ALA A 101 -4.06 -9.27 9.38
N ASN A 102 -3.84 -9.29 8.07
CA ASN A 102 -4.70 -9.99 7.12
C ASN A 102 -4.07 -11.25 6.52
N SER A 103 -2.94 -11.71 7.06
CA SER A 103 -2.21 -12.89 6.58
C SER A 103 -1.87 -12.82 5.09
N TYR A 104 -1.50 -11.64 4.60
CA TYR A 104 -1.02 -11.48 3.23
C TYR A 104 0.45 -11.89 3.12
N GLU A 105 0.79 -12.49 2.00
CA GLU A 105 2.19 -12.72 1.63
C GLU A 105 2.72 -11.47 0.90
N VAL A 106 3.77 -10.84 1.44
CA VAL A 106 4.43 -9.71 0.77
C VAL A 106 5.37 -10.27 -0.30
N LEU A 107 5.01 -10.05 -1.57
CA LEU A 107 5.77 -10.55 -2.73
C LEU A 107 6.89 -9.60 -3.13
N ALA A 108 6.66 -8.29 -2.99
CA ALA A 108 7.64 -7.26 -3.27
C ALA A 108 7.33 -6.03 -2.42
N PHE A 109 8.38 -5.39 -1.93
CA PHE A 109 8.27 -4.16 -1.18
C PHE A 109 9.51 -3.32 -1.45
N LEU A 110 9.35 -2.15 -2.07
CA LEU A 110 10.44 -1.25 -2.38
C LEU A 110 9.95 0.20 -2.44
N PHE A 111 10.88 1.15 -2.41
CA PHE A 111 10.61 2.53 -2.77
C PHE A 111 11.78 3.09 -3.58
N ILE A 112 11.56 4.22 -4.26
CA ILE A 112 12.58 4.84 -5.11
C ILE A 112 13.13 6.08 -4.42
N LEU A 113 14.43 6.12 -4.13
CA LEU A 113 15.09 7.28 -3.58
C LEU A 113 16.00 7.91 -4.63
N GLY A 114 15.54 9.00 -5.26
CA GLY A 114 16.24 9.58 -6.41
C GLY A 114 16.27 8.61 -7.58
N LYS A 115 17.43 7.99 -7.84
CA LYS A 115 17.63 6.98 -8.90
C LYS A 115 17.72 5.55 -8.36
N ASP A 116 17.78 5.39 -7.05
CA ASP A 116 18.06 4.11 -6.42
C ASP A 116 16.76 3.39 -6.06
N PHE A 117 16.71 2.10 -6.36
CA PHE A 117 15.66 1.21 -5.91
C PHE A 117 16.07 0.63 -4.57
N VAL A 118 15.28 0.92 -3.53
CA VAL A 118 15.54 0.44 -2.18
C VAL A 118 14.53 -0.65 -1.85
N ASN A 119 14.99 -1.89 -1.82
CA ASN A 119 14.17 -3.03 -1.42
C ASN A 119 14.02 -3.07 0.11
N LEU A 120 12.82 -3.46 0.54
CA LEU A 120 12.39 -3.59 1.91
C LEU A 120 12.04 -5.06 2.16
N ASP A 121 13.07 -5.91 2.21
CA ASP A 121 12.89 -7.37 2.22
C ASP A 121 12.21 -7.89 3.49
N ASP A 122 12.45 -7.21 4.62
CA ASP A 122 11.80 -7.53 5.88
C ASP A 122 11.59 -6.28 6.74
N ARG A 123 10.71 -6.42 7.73
CA ARG A 123 10.31 -5.33 8.63
C ARG A 123 11.49 -4.75 9.42
N LYS A 124 12.43 -5.58 9.87
CA LYS A 124 13.54 -5.16 10.73
C LYS A 124 14.59 -4.41 9.93
N THR A 125 14.93 -4.90 8.75
CA THR A 125 15.85 -4.20 7.83
C THR A 125 15.25 -2.89 7.36
N THR A 126 13.94 -2.87 7.05
CA THR A 126 13.19 -1.64 6.75
C THR A 126 13.34 -0.59 7.85
N ALA A 127 13.05 -0.96 9.10
CA ALA A 127 13.13 -0.04 10.23
C ALA A 127 14.57 0.49 10.43
N SER A 128 15.56 -0.39 10.31
CA SER A 128 16.98 -0.02 10.46
C SER A 128 17.42 0.96 9.38
N TYR A 129 17.02 0.72 8.13
CA TYR A 129 17.33 1.58 7.00
C TYR A 129 16.67 2.96 7.13
N LEU A 130 15.38 3.01 7.47
CA LEU A 130 14.65 4.28 7.63
C LEU A 130 15.17 5.09 8.82
N MET A 131 15.55 4.42 9.92
CA MET A 131 16.18 5.09 11.05
C MET A 131 17.51 5.73 10.63
N LYS A 132 18.33 5.01 9.85
CA LYS A 132 19.57 5.55 9.28
C LYS A 132 19.31 6.77 8.39
N LEU A 133 18.25 6.74 7.57
CA LEU A 133 17.84 7.88 6.75
C LEU A 133 17.50 9.13 7.58
N GLN A 134 16.96 8.96 8.77
CA GLN A 134 16.54 10.05 9.65
C GLN A 134 17.67 10.61 10.52
N THR A 135 18.61 9.77 10.93
CA THR A 135 19.65 10.14 11.90
C THR A 135 20.95 10.59 11.26
N GLU A 136 21.25 10.15 10.04
CA GLU A 136 22.47 10.54 9.34
C GLU A 136 22.23 11.81 8.50
N PRO A 137 23.10 12.83 8.59
CA PRO A 137 23.01 14.01 7.74
C PRO A 137 23.15 13.60 6.28
N GLN A 138 22.09 13.79 5.50
CA GLN A 138 22.10 13.54 4.07
C GLN A 138 21.17 14.52 3.36
N GLU A 139 21.60 14.96 2.17
CA GLU A 139 20.71 15.67 1.27
C GLU A 139 19.65 14.68 0.79
N LEU A 140 18.48 14.68 1.43
CA LEU A 140 17.35 13.92 0.91
C LEU A 140 16.99 14.51 -0.46
N PRO A 141 16.84 13.67 -1.50
CA PRO A 141 16.43 14.15 -2.80
C PRO A 141 15.10 14.90 -2.65
N ILE A 142 15.02 16.10 -3.20
CA ILE A 142 13.81 16.94 -3.21
C ILE A 142 12.67 16.25 -4.01
N PHE A 143 13.02 15.21 -4.77
CA PHE A 143 12.10 14.50 -5.63
C PHE A 143 11.12 13.64 -4.83
N PRO A 144 9.81 13.79 -5.08
CA PRO A 144 8.81 12.91 -4.48
C PRO A 144 9.09 11.44 -4.79
N SER A 145 8.93 10.61 -3.77
CA SER A 145 9.16 9.17 -3.81
C SER A 145 7.87 8.42 -3.60
N ASN A 146 7.66 7.37 -4.39
CA ASN A 146 6.60 6.40 -4.20
C ASN A 146 7.12 5.14 -3.52
N ILE A 147 6.25 4.57 -2.70
CA ILE A 147 6.36 3.23 -2.15
C ILE A 147 5.57 2.25 -3.02
N TYR A 148 6.18 1.12 -3.32
CA TYR A 148 5.63 0.08 -4.18
C TYR A 148 5.53 -1.21 -3.38
N VAL A 149 4.33 -1.78 -3.34
CA VAL A 149 4.06 -2.99 -2.57
C VAL A 149 3.20 -3.93 -3.42
N ALA A 150 3.64 -5.18 -3.53
CA ALA A 150 2.85 -6.27 -4.06
C ALA A 150 2.57 -7.26 -2.93
N MET A 151 1.28 -7.50 -2.66
CA MET A 151 0.84 -8.44 -1.65
C MET A 151 -0.06 -9.49 -2.30
N LYS A 152 0.08 -10.74 -1.87
CA LYS A 152 -0.79 -11.83 -2.28
C LYS A 152 -1.79 -12.13 -1.16
N GLN A 153 -3.05 -12.22 -1.53
CA GLN A 153 -4.15 -12.62 -0.65
C GLN A 153 -3.98 -14.10 -0.27
N SER A 154 -4.41 -14.45 0.95
CA SER A 154 -4.48 -15.85 1.39
C SER A 154 -5.36 -16.67 0.46
N GLY A 155 -5.00 -17.95 0.23
CA GLY A 155 -5.87 -18.91 -0.49
C GLY A 155 -7.17 -19.23 0.26
N LYS A 156 -7.27 -18.83 1.54
CA LYS A 156 -8.49 -18.86 2.35
C LYS A 156 -8.63 -17.51 3.07
N PRO A 157 -9.09 -16.46 2.38
CA PRO A 157 -9.20 -15.14 2.98
C PRO A 157 -10.29 -15.15 4.05
N GLU A 158 -9.96 -14.58 5.21
CA GLU A 158 -10.91 -14.28 6.28
C GLU A 158 -11.56 -12.90 6.04
N GLU A 159 -12.40 -12.44 6.94
CA GLU A 159 -12.87 -11.04 6.91
C GLU A 159 -11.72 -10.07 7.12
N PHE A 160 -11.85 -8.84 6.58
CA PHE A 160 -10.83 -7.81 6.71
C PHE A 160 -10.56 -7.47 8.17
N LYS A 161 -9.31 -7.63 8.59
CA LYS A 161 -8.83 -7.29 9.93
C LYS A 161 -8.16 -5.93 9.91
N VAL A 162 -8.61 -5.07 10.83
CA VAL A 162 -8.04 -3.72 10.99
C VAL A 162 -6.61 -3.85 11.55
N PRO A 163 -5.59 -3.29 10.87
CA PRO A 163 -4.23 -3.36 11.38
C PRO A 163 -4.06 -2.49 12.62
N MET A 164 -3.31 -3.01 13.60
CA MET A 164 -2.76 -2.23 14.70
C MET A 164 -1.28 -2.01 14.41
N GLN A 165 -0.79 -0.78 14.56
CA GLN A 165 0.64 -0.53 14.35
C GLN A 165 1.47 -1.33 15.37
N SER A 166 2.45 -2.11 14.90
CA SER A 166 3.24 -2.99 15.78
C SER A 166 3.95 -2.28 16.93
N PHE A 167 4.28 -1.00 16.77
CA PHE A 167 4.87 -0.17 17.83
C PHE A 167 3.98 -0.11 19.09
N PHE A 168 2.66 -0.22 18.93
CA PHE A 168 1.71 -0.26 20.05
C PHE A 168 1.35 -1.69 20.50
N GLN A 169 1.99 -2.70 19.92
CA GLN A 169 1.82 -4.09 20.32
C GLN A 169 2.95 -4.59 21.23
N ILE A 170 4.03 -3.83 21.38
CA ILE A 170 5.13 -4.14 22.30
C ILE A 170 4.72 -3.87 23.76
N THR A 171 5.40 -4.52 24.69
CA THR A 171 5.17 -4.31 26.12
C THR A 171 5.60 -2.90 26.57
N PRO A 172 5.02 -2.33 27.63
CA PRO A 172 5.50 -1.09 28.22
C PRO A 172 7.00 -1.12 28.56
N GLU A 173 7.50 -2.25 29.05
CA GLU A 173 8.92 -2.45 29.35
C GLU A 173 9.79 -2.33 28.08
N GLU A 174 9.39 -2.96 26.99
CA GLU A 174 10.07 -2.85 25.69
C GLU A 174 10.04 -1.41 25.17
N TYR A 175 8.89 -0.73 25.25
CA TYR A 175 8.75 0.67 24.87
C TYR A 175 9.74 1.59 25.61
N TRP A 176 9.77 1.51 26.95
CA TRP A 176 10.67 2.35 27.76
C TRP A 176 12.14 1.97 27.62
N SER A 177 12.45 0.77 27.13
CA SER A 177 13.82 0.38 26.79
C SER A 177 14.31 1.06 25.50
N LEU A 178 13.41 1.27 24.53
CA LEU A 178 13.70 1.93 23.26
C LEU A 178 13.86 3.44 23.44
N SER A 179 13.01 4.06 24.26
CA SER A 179 13.02 5.51 24.49
C SER A 179 14.31 6.02 25.16
N LYS A 180 15.02 5.16 25.91
CA LYS A 180 16.29 5.50 26.56
C LYS A 180 17.49 5.60 25.60
N LYS A 181 17.31 5.21 24.34
CA LYS A 181 18.35 5.31 23.29
C LYS A 181 18.26 6.60 22.47
N PHE A 182 17.26 7.45 22.74
CA PHE A 182 17.02 8.72 22.07
C PHE A 182 17.25 9.90 23.02
#